data_AF-A0A2D7UU30-F1
#
_entry.id   AF-A0A2D7UU30-F1
#
_cell.length_a   1.000
_cell.length_b   1.000
_cell.length_c   1.000
_cell.angle_alpha   90.00
_cell.angle_beta   90.00
_cell.angle_gamma   90.00
#
_symmetry.space_group_name_H-M   'P 1'
#
loop_
_entity.id
_entity.type
_entity.pdbx_description
1 polymer ?
#
loop_
_entity_poly.entity_id
_entity_poly.type
_entity_poly.pdbx_seq_one_letter_code
_entity_poly.pdbx_strand_id
1 'polypeptide(L)' 'MSDVEQQLEDLRERLIAIAEELADLGIAAIQSAIDEDGVKAQRPEIEKRVTRARRSVEKAAAIIGQQPESTTI' A
#
# COMPACT_ATOMS: atom_id res chain seq x y z
N MET A 1 -16.27 -19.55 -10.19
CA MET A 1 -15.06 -18.71 -10.23
C MET A 1 -14.14 -19.32 -11.26
N SER A 2 -13.75 -18.56 -12.27
CA SER A 2 -12.76 -18.97 -13.26
C SER A 2 -11.36 -19.02 -12.64
N ASP A 3 -10.44 -19.77 -13.25
CA ASP A 3 -9.04 -19.83 -12.81
C ASP A 3 -8.40 -18.43 -12.75
N VAL A 4 -8.79 -17.52 -13.66
CA VAL A 4 -8.31 -16.13 -13.70
C VAL A 4 -8.86 -15.32 -12.52
N GLU A 5 -10.13 -15.50 -12.17
CA GLU A 5 -10.73 -14.84 -10.99
C GLU A 5 -10.06 -15.30 -9.69
N GLN A 6 -9.71 -16.59 -9.58
CA GLN A 6 -8.95 -17.09 -8.43
C GLN A 6 -7.53 -16.49 -8.37
N GLN A 7 -6.82 -16.45 -9.50
CA GLN A 7 -5.49 -15.84 -9.56
C GLN A 7 -5.51 -14.34 -9.24
N LEU A 8 -6.59 -13.64 -9.61
CA LEU A 8 -6.79 -12.24 -9.27
C LEU A 8 -7.00 -12.07 -7.76
N GLU A 9 -7.79 -12.92 -7.12
CA GLU A 9 -7.97 -12.88 -5.67
C GLU A 9 -6.66 -13.18 -4.92
N ASP A 10 -5.92 -14.21 -5.33
CA ASP A 10 -4.60 -14.52 -4.76
C ASP A 10 -3.62 -13.33 -4.94
N LEU A 11 -3.67 -12.65 -6.10
CA LEU A 11 -2.87 -11.47 -6.35
C LEU A 11 -3.30 -10.28 -5.48
N ARG A 12 -4.60 -10.11 -5.27
CA ARG A 12 -5.17 -9.08 -4.38
C ARG A 12 -4.68 -9.25 -2.95
N GLU A 13 -4.73 -10.47 -2.41
CA GLU A 13 -4.22 -10.76 -1.06
C GLU A 13 -2.74 -10.41 -0.94
N ARG A 14 -1.93 -10.75 -1.94
CA ARG A 14 -0.51 -10.38 -1.98
C ARG A 14 -0.29 -8.88 -2.05
N LEU A 15 -1.10 -8.14 -2.81
CA LEU A 15 -1.02 -6.68 -2.84
C LEU A 15 -1.38 -6.07 -1.48
N ILE A 16 -2.37 -6.62 -0.78
CA ILE A 16 -2.72 -6.18 0.59
C ILE A 16 -1.52 -6.38 1.53
N ALA A 17 -0.91 -7.57 1.52
CA ALA A 17 0.28 -7.84 2.33
C ALA A 17 1.44 -6.85 2.01
N ILE A 18 1.69 -6.58 0.72
CA ILE A 18 2.72 -5.61 0.31
C ILE A 18 2.37 -4.19 0.80
N ALA A 19 1.09 -3.81 0.80
CA ALA A 19 0.67 -2.51 1.31
C ALA A 19 0.90 -2.38 2.83
N GLU A 20 0.72 -3.46 3.59
CA GLU A 20 1.05 -3.52 5.02
C GLU A 20 2.55 -3.42 5.24
N GLU A 21 3.37 -4.18 4.51
CA GLU A 21 4.83 -4.08 4.58
C GLU A 21 5.34 -2.67 4.25
N LEU A 22 4.73 -2.00 3.27
CA LEU A 22 5.03 -0.59 2.96
C LEU A 22 4.60 0.35 4.09
N ALA A 23 3.53 0.05 4.82
CA ALA A 23 3.15 0.85 5.99
C ALA A 23 4.21 0.76 7.08
N ASP A 24 4.67 -0.45 7.38
CA ASP A 24 5.70 -0.72 8.39
C ASP A 24 7.02 -0.04 8.04
N LEU A 25 7.45 -0.10 6.77
CA LEU A 25 8.64 0.62 6.30
C LEU A 25 8.48 2.15 6.41
N GLY A 26 7.27 2.67 6.20
CA GLY A 26 6.96 4.09 6.38
C GLY A 26 7.08 4.52 7.85
N ILE A 27 6.59 3.70 8.77
CA ILE A 27 6.70 3.91 10.22
C ILE A 27 8.16 3.86 10.66
N ALA A 28 8.90 2.82 10.23
CA ALA A 28 10.32 2.68 10.54
C ALA A 28 11.15 3.87 10.05
N ALA A 29 10.85 4.38 8.85
CA ALA A 29 11.50 5.58 8.33
C ALA A 29 11.23 6.83 9.18
N ILE A 30 10.00 6.99 9.70
CA ILE A 30 9.67 8.11 10.60
C ILE A 30 10.39 7.95 11.94
N GLN A 31 10.39 6.75 12.50
CA GLN A 31 11.07 6.45 13.77
C GLN A 31 12.56 6.75 13.67
N SER A 32 13.23 6.26 12.62
CA SER A 32 14.66 6.55 12.38
C SER A 32 14.94 8.06 12.33
N ALA A 33 14.08 8.84 11.67
CA ALA A 33 14.26 10.29 11.60
C ALA A 33 14.06 10.98 12.95
N ILE A 34 13.12 10.49 13.77
CA ILE A 34 12.92 10.97 15.14
C ILE A 34 14.11 10.60 16.03
N ASP A 35 14.65 9.40 15.88
CA ASP A 35 15.82 8.96 16.65
C ASP A 35 17.07 9.79 16.31
N GLU A 36 17.19 10.24 15.06
CA GLU A 36 18.29 11.09 14.58
C GLU A 36 18.13 12.57 14.99
N ASP A 37 16.96 13.19 14.74
CA ASP A 37 16.76 14.65 14.84
C ASP A 37 15.77 15.08 15.94
N GLY A 38 15.19 14.12 16.67
CA GLY A 38 14.25 14.36 17.76
C GLY A 38 13.04 15.20 17.34
N VAL A 39 12.71 16.19 18.15
CA VAL A 39 11.57 17.10 17.90
C VAL A 39 11.71 17.97 16.64
N LYS A 40 12.90 18.01 16.02
CA LYS A 40 13.15 18.75 14.78
C LYS A 40 13.08 17.86 13.53
N ALA A 41 12.81 16.57 13.71
CA ALA A 41 12.72 15.61 12.61
C ALA A 41 11.72 16.09 11.56
N GLN A 42 12.20 16.19 10.33
CA GLN A 42 11.36 16.45 9.17
C GLN A 42 10.90 15.13 8.55
N ARG A 43 9.76 15.18 7.86
CA ARG A 43 9.24 14.01 7.14
C ARG A 43 10.23 13.54 6.06
N PRO A 44 10.82 12.33 6.18
CA PRO A 44 11.86 11.87 5.27
C PRO A 44 11.35 11.67 3.84
N GLU A 45 12.19 11.94 2.83
CA GLU A 45 11.84 11.67 1.43
C GLU A 45 11.56 10.19 1.17
N ILE A 46 12.26 9.30 1.89
CA ILE A 46 12.02 7.85 1.82
C ILE A 46 10.60 7.50 2.28
N GLU A 47 10.11 8.07 3.37
CA GLU A 47 8.75 7.85 3.82
C GLU A 47 7.75 8.41 2.80
N LYS A 48 7.99 9.61 2.24
CA LYS A 48 7.09 10.18 1.21
C LYS A 48 6.99 9.28 -0.01
N ARG A 49 8.09 8.61 -0.39
CA ARG A 49 8.12 7.65 -1.49
C ARG A 49 7.36 6.37 -1.14
N VAL A 50 7.58 5.83 0.06
CA VAL A 50 6.92 4.61 0.54
C VAL A 50 5.40 4.81 0.67
N THR A 51 4.95 5.93 1.25
CA THR A 51 3.52 6.27 1.36
C THR A 51 2.85 6.39 -0.02
N ARG A 52 3.54 6.94 -1.03
CA ARG A 52 3.01 6.99 -2.40
C ARG A 52 2.90 5.59 -3.02
N ALA A 53 3.92 4.76 -2.84
CA ALA A 53 3.89 3.37 -3.32
C ALA A 53 2.74 2.59 -2.67
N ARG A 54 2.59 2.70 -1.34
CA ARG A 54 1.53 2.05 -0.57
C ARG A 54 0.14 2.36 -1.13
N ARG A 55 -0.15 3.65 -1.34
CA ARG A 55 -1.44 4.11 -1.91
C ARG A 55 -1.71 3.52 -3.29
N SER A 56 -0.69 3.40 -4.13
CA SER A 56 -0.83 2.78 -5.46
C SER A 56 -1.13 1.29 -5.36
N VAL A 57 -0.51 0.58 -4.42
CA VAL A 57 -0.75 -0.85 -4.16
C VAL A 57 -2.15 -1.08 -3.59
N GLU A 58 -2.57 -0.28 -2.59
CA GLU A 58 -3.93 -0.32 -2.03
C GLU A 58 -4.98 -0.08 -3.13
N LYS A 59 -4.74 0.89 -4.01
CA LYS A 59 -5.64 1.16 -5.14
C LYS A 59 -5.74 -0.03 -6.08
N ALA A 60 -4.63 -0.70 -6.39
CA ALA A 60 -4.63 -1.89 -7.23
C ALA A 60 -5.42 -3.03 -6.57
N ALA A 61 -5.19 -3.31 -5.29
CA ALA A 61 -5.94 -4.33 -4.54
C ALA A 61 -7.45 -4.00 -4.48
N ALA A 62 -7.81 -2.73 -4.29
CA ALA A 62 -9.19 -2.29 -4.27
C ALA A 62 -9.89 -2.49 -5.63
N ILE A 63 -9.21 -2.18 -6.75
CA ILE A 63 -9.76 -2.39 -8.10
C ILE A 63 -10.01 -3.87 -8.37
N ILE A 64 -9.10 -4.76 -7.94
CA ILE A 64 -9.27 -6.21 -8.12
C ILE A 64 -10.45 -6.73 -7.27
N GLY A 65 -10.63 -6.21 -6.06
CA GLY A 65 -11.71 -6.63 -5.14
C GLY A 65 -13.08 -6.05 -5.47
N GLN A 66 -13.20 -5.18 -6.48
CA GLN A 66 -14.51 -4.70 -6.94
C GLN A 66 -15.21 -5.84 -7.70
N GLN A 67 -16.40 -6.24 -7.23
CA GLN A 67 -17.29 -7.05 -8.07
C GLN A 67 -17.61 -6.27 -9.35
N PRO A 68 -17.84 -6.95 -10.49
CA PRO A 68 -18.26 -6.29 -11.72
C PRO A 68 -19.67 -5.71 -11.56
N GLU A 69 -19.76 -4.56 -10.91
CA GLU A 69 -20.99 -3.79 -10.78
C GLU A 69 -20.96 -2.70 -11.85
N SER A 70 -21.76 -2.97 -12.90
CA SER A 70 -22.47 -2.02 -13.74
C SER A 70 -21.95 -0.59 -13.66
N THR A 71 -21.11 -0.20 -14.63
CA THR A 71 -21.02 1.22 -15.00
C THR A 71 -22.40 1.63 -15.54
N THR A 72 -23.31 1.99 -14.65
CA THR A 72 -24.50 2.76 -15.02
C THR A 72 -23.98 4.16 -15.31
N ILE A 73 -23.75 4.41 -16.60
CA ILE A 73 -23.51 5.73 -17.19
C ILE A 73 -24.83 6.51 -17.18
#